data_AF-A0A9P1A101-F1
#
_entry.id   AF-A0A9P1A101-F1
#
_cell.length_a   1.000
_cell.length_b   1.000
_cell.length_c   1.000
_cell.angle_alpha   90.00
_cell.angle_beta   90.00
_cell.angle_gamma   90.00
#
_symmetry.space_group_name_H-M   'P 1'
#
loop_
_entity.id
_entity.type
_entity.pdbx_description
1 polymer ?
#
loop_
_entity_poly.entity_id
_entity_poly.type
_entity_poly.pdbx_seq_one_letter_code
_entity_poly.pdbx_strand_id
1 'polypeptide(L)'
;MVREKVAVSTRTLQWKCVESRIDSKRLFYGRFILSPLIKGQADTIGIAMRRALLGEIEGTCITRVKSEKASHEYSTIGGIQESVHEILMNLKEIVLRSNLYESCDASICIKGPRHV
;
A
#
# COMPACT_ATOMS: atom_id res chain seq x y z
N MET A 1 45.50 14.71 -22.65
CA MET A 1 44.03 14.68 -22.61
C MET A 1 43.59 13.35 -23.21
N VAL A 2 43.61 12.28 -22.41
CA VAL A 2 43.31 10.91 -22.89
C VAL A 2 41.80 10.78 -22.95
N ARG A 3 41.25 10.74 -24.17
CA ARG A 3 39.87 10.33 -24.42
C ARG A 3 39.82 8.81 -24.30
N GLU A 4 39.52 8.30 -23.11
CA GLU A 4 39.09 6.91 -22.98
C GLU A 4 37.76 6.76 -23.72
N LYS A 5 37.81 6.11 -24.89
CA LYS A 5 36.64 5.55 -25.56
C LYS A 5 36.08 4.47 -24.63
N VAL A 6 35.10 4.83 -23.81
CA VAL A 6 34.28 3.86 -23.09
C VAL A 6 33.55 3.04 -24.14
N ALA A 7 34.01 1.81 -24.34
CA ALA A 7 33.29 0.81 -25.12
C ALA A 7 31.96 0.54 -24.40
N VAL A 8 30.88 1.16 -24.87
CA VAL A 8 29.54 0.93 -24.34
C VAL A 8 29.14 -0.50 -24.73
N SER A 9 29.34 -1.42 -23.79
CA SER A 9 28.88 -2.79 -23.92
C SER A 9 27.34 -2.78 -24.01
N THR A 10 26.80 -3.16 -25.16
CA THR A 10 25.37 -3.41 -25.44
C THR A 10 24.87 -4.65 -24.67
N ARG A 11 25.04 -4.65 -23.34
CA ARG A 11 24.46 -5.66 -22.47
C ARG A 11 22.99 -5.30 -22.25
N THR A 12 22.10 -6.22 -22.61
CA THR A 12 20.66 -6.10 -22.37
C THR A 12 20.40 -5.80 -20.90
N LEU A 13 19.60 -4.77 -20.62
CA LEU A 13 19.18 -4.44 -19.27
C LEU A 13 18.41 -5.62 -18.67
N GLN A 14 18.89 -6.15 -17.55
CA GLN A 14 18.29 -7.26 -16.83
C GLN A 14 17.65 -6.77 -15.54
N TRP A 15 16.38 -7.09 -15.38
CA TRP A 15 15.65 -7.01 -14.12
C TRP A 15 15.50 -8.42 -13.55
N LYS A 16 15.98 -8.65 -12.34
CA LYS A 16 15.88 -9.96 -11.66
C LYS A 16 15.30 -9.79 -10.27
N CYS A 17 14.30 -10.62 -9.95
CA CYS A 17 13.90 -10.83 -8.57
C CYS A 17 14.98 -11.66 -7.88
N VAL A 18 15.54 -11.13 -6.79
CA VAL A 18 16.51 -11.85 -5.96
C VAL A 18 15.80 -12.59 -4.85
N GLU A 19 14.79 -11.95 -4.28
CA GLU A 19 14.09 -12.45 -3.12
C GLU A 19 12.66 -11.90 -3.12
N SER A 20 11.69 -12.77 -2.91
CA SER A 20 10.32 -12.40 -2.66
C SER A 20 9.80 -13.28 -1.54
N ARG A 21 9.34 -12.66 -0.46
CA ARG A 21 8.83 -13.38 0.71
C ARG A 21 7.60 -12.67 1.26
N ILE A 22 6.74 -13.47 1.88
CA ILE A 22 5.54 -12.99 2.56
C ILE A 22 5.88 -13.01 4.04
N ASP A 23 6.19 -11.86 4.62
CA ASP A 23 6.55 -11.74 6.04
C ASP A 23 5.30 -11.85 6.92
N SER A 24 4.15 -11.35 6.46
CA SER A 24 2.86 -11.46 7.15
C SER A 24 1.69 -11.26 6.17
N LYS A 25 0.44 -11.49 6.61
CA LYS A 25 -0.77 -11.28 5.78
C LYS A 25 -0.85 -9.90 5.11
N ARG A 26 -0.17 -8.89 5.68
CA ARG A 26 -0.16 -7.50 5.19
C ARG A 26 1.21 -7.02 4.71
N LEU A 27 2.28 -7.83 4.85
CA LEU A 27 3.65 -7.42 4.56
C LEU A 27 4.28 -8.36 3.54
N PHE A 28 4.51 -7.83 2.35
CA PHE A 28 5.19 -8.49 1.24
C PHE A 28 6.55 -7.83 1.03
N TYR A 29 7.62 -8.60 1.16
CA TYR A 29 8.97 -8.12 0.91
C TYR A 29 9.45 -8.60 -0.45
N GLY A 30 9.96 -7.69 -1.27
CA GLY A 30 10.55 -7.98 -2.57
C GLY A 30 11.86 -7.24 -2.75
N ARG A 31 12.89 -7.96 -3.20
CA ARG A 31 14.21 -7.41 -3.53
C ARG A 31 14.54 -7.71 -4.98
N PHE A 32 14.77 -6.65 -5.74
CA PHE A 32 15.03 -6.71 -7.16
C PHE A 32 16.39 -6.08 -7.48
N ILE A 33 17.08 -6.64 -8.48
CA ILE A 33 18.33 -6.09 -9.02
C ILE A 33 18.10 -5.67 -10.46
N LEU A 34 18.57 -4.46 -10.78
CA LEU A 34 18.60 -3.91 -12.12
C LEU A 34 20.05 -3.68 -12.54
N SER A 35 20.46 -4.29 -13.66
CA SER A 35 21.82 -4.14 -14.19
C SER A 35 21.89 -4.49 -15.69
N PRO A 36 22.84 -3.94 -16.47
CA PRO A 36 23.82 -2.92 -16.09
C PRO A 36 23.24 -1.50 -16.24
N LEU A 37 23.70 -0.59 -15.39
CA LEU A 37 23.36 0.83 -15.43
C LEU A 37 24.63 1.66 -15.64
N ILE A 38 24.50 2.77 -16.37
CA ILE A 38 25.59 3.74 -16.50
C ILE A 38 25.73 4.51 -15.18
N LYS A 39 26.95 4.96 -14.88
CA LYS A 39 27.21 5.81 -13.70
C LYS A 39 26.23 7.00 -13.67
N GLY A 40 25.53 7.16 -12.54
CA GLY A 40 24.52 8.20 -12.32
C GLY A 40 23.08 7.83 -12.69
N GLN A 41 22.85 6.84 -13.56
CA GLN A 41 21.49 6.41 -13.90
C GLN A 41 20.76 5.73 -12.72
N ALA A 42 21.51 5.00 -11.89
CA ALA A 42 20.95 4.31 -10.73
C ALA A 42 20.28 5.28 -9.75
N ASP A 43 20.88 6.46 -9.52
CA ASP A 43 20.33 7.46 -8.61
C ASP A 43 19.04 8.06 -9.16
N THR A 44 19.02 8.42 -10.45
CA THR A 44 17.83 8.95 -11.11
C THR A 44 16.67 7.95 -11.08
N ILE A 45 16.93 6.69 -11.42
CA ILE A 45 15.91 5.62 -11.40
C ILE A 45 15.44 5.34 -9.96
N GLY A 46 16.36 5.26 -9.00
CA GLY A 46 16.03 4.99 -7.61
C GLY A 46 15.17 6.09 -6.99
N ILE A 47 15.49 7.35 -7.25
CA ILE A 47 14.69 8.50 -6.79
C ILE A 47 13.31 8.49 -7.46
N ALA A 48 13.24 8.27 -8.77
CA ALA A 48 11.98 8.22 -9.50
C ALA A 48 11.09 7.07 -9.00
N MET A 49 11.63 5.85 -8.88
CA MET A 49 10.89 4.69 -8.37
C MET A 49 10.44 4.89 -6.93
N ARG A 50 11.27 5.44 -6.05
CA ARG A 50 10.88 5.73 -4.66
C ARG A 50 9.72 6.73 -4.60
N ARG A 51 9.75 7.78 -5.43
CA ARG A 51 8.67 8.78 -5.50
C ARG A 51 7.36 8.17 -6.01
N ALA A 52 7.43 7.41 -7.11
CA ALA A 52 6.27 6.73 -7.67
C ALA A 52 5.67 5.74 -6.67
N LEU A 53 6.50 4.90 -6.03
CA LEU A 53 6.02 3.89 -5.08
C LEU A 53 5.44 4.50 -3.78
N LEU A 54 5.89 5.67 -3.35
CA LEU A 54 5.37 6.30 -2.12
C LEU A 54 4.21 7.27 -2.37
N GLY A 55 4.07 7.79 -3.60
CA GLY A 55 3.13 8.88 -3.89
C GLY A 55 2.07 8.56 -4.94
N GLU A 56 2.32 7.62 -5.85
CA GLU A 56 1.48 7.38 -7.02
C GLU A 56 0.80 6.00 -7.00
N ILE A 57 1.03 5.19 -5.96
CA ILE A 57 0.33 3.92 -5.82
C ILE A 57 -1.13 4.19 -5.48
N GLU A 58 -1.99 3.89 -6.44
CA GLU A 58 -3.44 3.88 -6.25
C GLU A 58 -3.85 2.71 -5.36
N GLY A 59 -4.84 2.95 -4.50
CA GLY A 59 -5.38 1.94 -3.60
C GLY A 59 -6.82 2.27 -3.20
N THR A 60 -7.59 1.22 -2.90
CA THR A 60 -8.95 1.38 -2.37
C THR A 60 -8.89 1.44 -0.84
N CYS A 61 -9.47 2.47 -0.25
CA CYS A 61 -9.56 2.62 1.20
C CYS A 61 -10.94 3.10 1.63
N ILE A 62 -11.28 2.86 2.90
CA ILE A 62 -12.51 3.38 3.51
C ILE A 62 -12.29 4.86 3.81
N THR A 63 -13.07 5.73 3.15
CA THR A 63 -12.92 7.18 3.28
C THR A 63 -13.83 7.78 4.34
N ARG A 64 -15.05 7.23 4.51
CA ARG A 64 -16.07 7.73 5.44
C ARG A 64 -16.86 6.59 6.03
N VAL A 65 -17.29 6.77 7.28
CA VAL A 65 -18.14 5.84 8.01
C VAL A 65 -19.30 6.62 8.60
N LYS A 66 -20.52 6.15 8.38
CA LYS A 66 -21.74 6.73 8.96
C LYS A 66 -22.34 5.73 9.94
N SER A 67 -22.64 6.20 11.15
CA SER A 67 -23.33 5.42 12.19
C SER A 67 -24.50 6.23 12.74
N GLU A 68 -25.67 5.61 12.85
CA GLU A 68 -26.86 6.26 13.42
C GLU A 68 -26.83 6.32 14.95
N LYS A 69 -26.04 5.44 15.59
CA LYS A 69 -26.03 5.26 17.04
C LYS A 69 -24.87 6.00 17.74
N ALA A 70 -23.94 6.57 16.98
CA ALA A 70 -22.80 7.31 17.49
C ALA A 70 -23.01 8.80 17.23
N SER A 71 -22.95 9.62 18.28
CA SER A 71 -23.00 11.08 18.16
C SER A 71 -21.65 11.66 17.69
N HIS A 72 -20.55 11.09 18.17
CA HIS A 72 -19.19 11.49 17.86
C HIS A 72 -18.21 10.30 17.91
N GLU A 73 -16.99 10.50 17.40
CA GLU A 73 -15.96 9.45 17.28
C GLU A 73 -15.48 8.85 18.61
N TYR A 74 -15.58 9.60 19.71
CA TYR A 74 -15.24 9.12 21.06
C TYR A 74 -16.41 8.46 21.82
N SER A 75 -17.56 8.29 21.18
CA SER A 75 -18.73 7.73 21.86
C SER A 75 -18.63 6.20 21.95
N THR A 76 -19.33 5.64 22.93
CA THR A 76 -19.51 4.19 23.06
C THR A 76 -20.94 3.83 22.68
N ILE A 77 -21.11 2.71 21.97
CA ILE A 77 -22.42 2.22 21.54
C ILE A 77 -22.82 1.08 22.49
N GLY A 78 -23.98 1.20 23.12
CA GLY A 78 -24.49 0.15 24.01
C GLY A 78 -24.62 -1.20 23.29
N GLY A 79 -23.98 -2.23 23.85
CA GLY A 79 -23.96 -3.58 23.27
C GLY A 79 -22.74 -3.89 22.37
N ILE A 80 -21.82 -2.95 22.19
CA ILE A 80 -20.52 -3.16 21.55
C ILE A 80 -19.43 -3.02 22.60
N GLN A 81 -18.45 -3.93 22.57
CA GLN A 81 -17.34 -3.93 23.52
C GLN A 81 -16.33 -2.81 23.24
N GLU A 82 -16.06 -2.55 21.97
CA GLU A 82 -15.10 -1.54 21.50
C GLU A 82 -15.74 -0.15 21.39
N SER A 83 -14.92 0.88 21.53
CA SER A 83 -15.32 2.27 21.28
C SER A 83 -15.44 2.56 19.78
N VAL A 84 -16.17 3.62 19.41
CA VAL A 84 -16.29 4.04 18.00
C VAL A 84 -14.92 4.36 17.39
N HIS A 85 -14.00 4.91 18.19
CA HIS A 85 -12.62 5.19 17.75
C HIS A 85 -11.83 3.92 17.44
N GLU A 86 -11.92 2.90 18.30
CA GLU A 86 -11.27 1.60 18.06
C GLU A 86 -11.83 0.92 16.81
N ILE A 87 -13.15 0.97 16.62
CA ILE A 87 -13.80 0.47 15.40
C ILE A 87 -13.25 1.21 14.16
N LEU A 88 -13.13 2.55 14.21
CA LEU A 88 -12.57 3.34 13.11
C LEU A 88 -11.11 2.95 12.81
N MET A 89 -10.30 2.66 13.82
CA MET A 89 -8.93 2.18 13.62
C MET A 89 -8.91 0.79 13.00
N ASN A 90 -9.73 -0.15 13.49
CA ASN A 90 -9.86 -1.48 12.91
C ASN A 90 -10.32 -1.43 11.45
N LEU A 91 -11.23 -0.53 11.09
CA LEU A 91 -11.69 -0.33 9.72
C LEU A 91 -10.56 0.17 8.79
N LYS A 92 -9.65 1.03 9.28
CA LYS A 92 -8.48 1.48 8.50
C LYS A 92 -7.51 0.36 8.17
N GLU A 93 -7.49 -0.71 8.97
CA GLU A 93 -6.61 -1.84 8.75
C GLU A 93 -7.14 -2.88 7.75
N ILE A 94 -8.37 -2.70 7.26
CA ILE A 94 -8.96 -3.59 6.26
C ILE A 94 -8.31 -3.34 4.91
N VAL A 95 -7.72 -4.39 4.34
CA VAL A 95 -7.13 -4.35 3.00
C VAL A 95 -8.23 -4.64 1.97
N LEU A 96 -8.63 -3.60 1.24
CA LEU A 96 -9.62 -3.70 0.17
C LEU A 96 -8.92 -3.83 -1.18
N ARG A 97 -9.52 -4.62 -2.07
CA ARG A 97 -9.12 -4.72 -3.47
C ARG A 97 -10.35 -4.47 -4.33
N SER A 98 -10.35 -3.38 -5.08
CA SER A 98 -11.38 -3.03 -6.04
C SER A 98 -10.73 -2.69 -7.37
N ASN A 99 -11.45 -2.96 -8.47
CA ASN A 99 -11.09 -2.49 -9.81
C ASN A 99 -11.89 -1.23 -10.19
N LEU A 100 -12.71 -0.71 -9.26
CA LEU A 100 -13.52 0.48 -9.45
C LEU A 100 -12.76 1.70 -8.95
N TYR A 101 -12.78 2.77 -9.75
CA TYR A 101 -12.20 4.07 -9.42
C TYR A 101 -13.19 5.02 -8.73
N GLU A 102 -14.44 4.59 -8.58
CA GLU A 102 -15.52 5.38 -8.02
C GLU A 102 -15.74 5.07 -6.54
N SER A 103 -16.36 6.00 -5.82
CA SER A 103 -16.79 5.79 -4.44
C SER A 103 -17.97 4.82 -4.40
N CYS A 104 -17.83 3.73 -3.65
CA CYS A 104 -18.91 2.77 -3.40
C CYS A 104 -19.36 2.82 -1.94
N ASP A 105 -20.66 2.77 -1.73
CA ASP A 105 -21.25 2.66 -0.40
C ASP A 105 -21.43 1.19 -0.03
N ALA A 106 -21.02 0.83 1.19
CA ALA A 106 -21.24 -0.49 1.78
C ALA A 106 -21.87 -0.34 3.16
N SER A 107 -22.73 -1.29 3.54
CA SER A 107 -23.38 -1.31 4.85
C SER A 107 -23.19 -2.66 5.53
N ILE A 108 -23.09 -2.63 6.86
CA ILE A 108 -22.96 -3.82 7.70
C ILE A 108 -24.06 -3.83 8.76
N CYS A 109 -24.77 -4.94 8.89
CA CYS A 109 -25.86 -5.09 9.86
C CYS A 109 -25.70 -6.42 10.60
N ILE A 110 -25.43 -6.35 11.89
CA ILE A 110 -25.28 -7.51 12.77
C ILE A 110 -26.30 -7.43 13.90
N LYS A 111 -26.86 -8.59 14.27
CA LYS A 111 -27.76 -8.76 15.41
C LYS A 111 -27.28 -9.92 16.27
N GLY A 112 -27.45 -9.79 17.58
CA GLY A 112 -27.07 -10.80 18.57
C GLY A 112 -25.59 -10.73 18.98
N PRO A 113 -25.19 -11.48 20.02
CA PRO A 113 -23.81 -11.51 20.50
C PRO A 113 -22.93 -12.28 19.51
N ARG A 114 -22.01 -11.57 18.86
CA ARG A 114 -21.03 -12.16 17.94
C ARG A 114 -19.80 -11.26 17.84
N HIS A 115 -18.63 -11.88 17.69
CA HIS A 115 -17.41 -11.16 17.29
C HIS A 115 -17.43 -10.96 15.78
N VAL A 116 -17.19 -9.73 15.34
CA VAL A 116 -17.27 -9.30 13.94
C VAL A 116 -15.91 -8.80 13.51
#